data_AF-A0A660M2N0-F1
#
_entry.id   AF-A0A660M2N0-F1
#
_cell.length_a   1.000
_cell.length_b   1.000
_cell.length_c   1.000
_cell.angle_alpha   90.00
_cell.angle_beta   90.00
_cell.angle_gamma   90.00
#
_symmetry.space_group_name_H-M   'P 1'
#
loop_
_entity.id
_entity.type
_entity.pdbx_description
1 polymer ?
#
loop_
_entity_poly.entity_id
_entity_poly.type
_entity_poly.pdbx_seq_one_letter_code
_entity_poly.pdbx_strand_id
1 'polypeptide(L)'
;MGGINCGGGGGGNVSLEFSTEYIEQLASYCKSLFDGSAKFFEANVAIEDAVMTGGDLVTAMQLLSSSEDALTSARATLGTVAALWSSVRTPEVDFGEQQKLISDAVNKVAVARLELQTLAVSGSLQQSLWQDPALTSNFVAALESLSRTTSWQSEFAQVFAPANLVVA
;
A
#
# COMPACT_ATOMS: atom_id res chain seq x y z
N MET A 1 -31.67 -40.94 13.32
CA MET A 1 -30.89 -40.77 12.08
C MET A 1 -31.67 -39.85 11.15
N GLY A 2 -31.14 -38.66 10.88
CA GLY A 2 -31.72 -37.70 9.94
C GLY A 2 -30.62 -36.72 9.56
N GLY A 3 -29.95 -37.01 8.45
CA GLY A 3 -28.78 -36.28 7.98
C GLY A 3 -29.12 -34.84 7.61
N ILE A 4 -28.26 -33.93 8.04
CA ILE A 4 -28.23 -32.56 7.52
C ILE A 4 -27.83 -32.67 6.05
N ASN A 5 -28.74 -32.27 5.18
CA ASN A 5 -28.53 -32.19 3.75
C ASN A 5 -27.48 -31.11 3.48
N CYS A 6 -26.23 -31.52 3.25
CA CYS A 6 -25.22 -30.66 2.66
C CYS A 6 -25.63 -30.42 1.20
N GLY A 7 -26.33 -29.30 0.96
CA GLY A 7 -26.63 -28.82 -0.37
C GLY A 7 -25.34 -28.53 -1.12
N GLY A 8 -25.06 -29.37 -2.11
CA GLY A 8 -23.97 -29.22 -3.06
C GLY A 8 -24.11 -27.98 -3.95
N GLY A 9 -22.99 -27.64 -4.58
CA GLY A 9 -22.74 -26.40 -5.30
C GLY A 9 -23.80 -26.00 -6.32
N GLY A 10 -23.93 -24.68 -6.44
CA GLY A 10 -24.59 -23.99 -7.54
C GLY A 10 -24.01 -22.59 -7.56
N GLY A 11 -23.39 -22.20 -8.68
CA GLY A 11 -22.87 -20.87 -8.93
C GLY A 11 -23.98 -19.84 -8.68
N GLY A 12 -23.98 -19.27 -7.48
CA GLY A 12 -24.93 -18.25 -7.09
C GLY A 12 -24.63 -17.02 -7.90
N ASN A 13 -25.63 -16.53 -8.64
CA ASN A 13 -25.60 -15.18 -9.20
C ASN A 13 -25.22 -14.22 -8.08
N VAL A 14 -23.97 -13.79 -8.08
CA VAL A 14 -23.50 -12.69 -7.26
C VAL A 14 -24.42 -11.51 -7.56
N SER A 15 -25.04 -10.92 -6.53
CA SER A 15 -25.98 -9.81 -6.76
C SER A 15 -25.24 -8.65 -7.44
N LEU A 16 -25.92 -7.94 -8.35
CA LEU A 16 -25.34 -6.79 -9.05
C LEU A 16 -24.77 -5.74 -8.07
N GLU A 17 -25.46 -5.57 -6.94
CA GLU A 17 -25.06 -4.69 -5.84
C GLU A 17 -23.73 -5.13 -5.21
N PHE A 18 -23.56 -6.42 -4.91
CA PHE A 18 -22.29 -6.96 -4.43
C PHE A 18 -21.16 -6.73 -5.45
N SER A 19 -21.42 -6.98 -6.74
CA SER A 19 -20.40 -6.80 -7.78
C SER A 19 -19.99 -5.34 -7.91
N THR A 20 -20.92 -4.40 -7.74
CA THR A 20 -20.66 -2.95 -7.80
C THR A 20 -19.82 -2.52 -6.60
N GLU A 21 -20.24 -2.90 -5.39
CA GLU A 21 -19.51 -2.57 -4.17
C GLU A 21 -18.10 -3.15 -4.18
N TYR A 22 -17.93 -4.41 -4.60
CA TYR A 22 -16.61 -5.03 -4.73
C TYR A 22 -15.69 -4.25 -5.67
N ILE A 23 -16.17 -3.87 -6.85
CA ILE A 23 -15.39 -3.10 -7.84
C ILE A 23 -14.99 -1.74 -7.28
N GLU A 24 -15.92 -1.04 -6.63
CA GLU A 24 -15.66 0.28 -6.04
C GLU A 24 -14.63 0.21 -4.91
N GLN A 25 -14.77 -0.75 -3.99
CA GLN A 25 -13.83 -0.95 -2.89
C GLN A 25 -12.45 -1.35 -3.40
N LEU A 26 -12.39 -2.25 -4.39
CA LEU A 26 -11.12 -2.67 -4.99
C LEU A 26 -10.42 -1.49 -5.68
N ALA A 27 -11.15 -0.70 -6.46
CA ALA A 27 -10.62 0.48 -7.13
C ALA A 27 -10.12 1.53 -6.13
N SER A 28 -10.88 1.76 -5.06
CA SER A 28 -10.51 2.67 -3.97
C SER A 28 -9.22 2.23 -3.27
N TYR A 29 -9.12 0.93 -2.93
CA TYR A 29 -7.91 0.36 -2.34
C TYR A 29 -6.69 0.54 -3.26
N CYS A 30 -6.80 0.16 -4.55
CA CYS A 30 -5.71 0.29 -5.51
C CYS A 30 -5.28 1.76 -5.66
N LYS A 31 -6.24 2.68 -5.78
CA LYS A 31 -5.98 4.11 -5.85
C LYS A 31 -5.18 4.57 -4.63
N SER A 32 -5.63 4.26 -3.42
CA SER A 32 -4.95 4.66 -2.19
C SER A 32 -3.55 4.04 -2.06
N LEU A 33 -3.36 2.78 -2.45
CA LEU A 33 -2.05 2.12 -2.42
C LEU A 33 -1.05 2.82 -3.35
N PHE A 34 -1.46 3.08 -4.60
CA PHE A 34 -0.59 3.71 -5.59
C PHE A 34 -0.37 5.19 -5.32
N ASP A 35 -1.39 5.92 -4.88
CA ASP A 35 -1.27 7.32 -4.45
C ASP A 35 -0.31 7.45 -3.26
N GLY A 36 -0.42 6.56 -2.26
CA GLY A 36 0.52 6.52 -1.15
C GLY A 36 1.96 6.25 -1.59
N SER A 37 2.15 5.29 -2.51
CA SER A 37 3.47 4.98 -3.07
C SER A 37 4.04 6.16 -3.88
N ALA A 38 3.22 6.79 -4.73
CA ALA A 38 3.61 7.93 -5.54
C ALA A 38 4.07 9.12 -4.68
N LYS A 39 3.32 9.45 -3.64
CA LYS A 39 3.67 10.53 -2.70
C LYS A 39 4.99 10.28 -1.97
N PHE A 40 5.32 9.03 -1.66
CA PHE A 40 6.63 8.71 -1.11
C PHE A 40 7.74 9.04 -2.11
N PHE A 41 7.58 8.67 -3.39
CA PHE A 41 8.56 9.02 -4.42
C PHE A 41 8.64 10.53 -4.67
N GLU A 42 7.51 11.23 -4.72
CA GLU A 42 7.46 12.69 -4.81
C GLU A 42 8.17 13.35 -3.62
N ALA A 43 8.04 12.79 -2.40
CA ALA A 43 8.78 13.29 -1.25
C ALA A 43 10.29 13.17 -1.43
N ASN A 44 10.77 12.06 -1.99
CA ASN A 44 12.20 11.89 -2.29
C ASN A 44 12.67 12.91 -3.34
N VAL A 45 11.87 13.17 -4.38
CA VAL A 45 12.16 14.23 -5.36
C VAL A 45 12.24 15.60 -4.67
N ALA A 46 11.29 15.92 -3.79
CA ALA A 46 11.29 17.18 -3.05
C ALA A 46 12.51 17.34 -2.12
N ILE A 47 13.04 16.24 -1.56
CA ILE A 47 14.31 16.27 -0.79
C ILE A 47 15.47 16.65 -1.71
N GLU A 48 15.57 16.03 -2.88
CA GLU A 48 16.65 16.33 -3.83
C GLU A 48 16.55 17.76 -4.37
N ASP A 49 15.34 18.24 -4.65
CA ASP A 49 15.10 19.63 -5.06
C ASP A 49 15.52 20.61 -3.95
N ALA A 50 15.21 20.32 -2.68
CA ALA A 50 15.64 21.12 -1.54
C ALA A 50 17.18 21.15 -1.43
N VAL A 51 17.84 20.02 -1.66
CA VAL A 51 19.31 19.92 -1.71
C VAL A 51 19.89 20.80 -2.82
N MET A 52 19.33 20.73 -4.03
CA MET A 52 19.83 21.47 -5.19
C MET A 52 19.62 22.98 -5.07
N THR A 53 18.51 23.40 -4.47
CA THR A 53 18.12 24.81 -4.38
C THR A 53 18.51 25.49 -3.06
N GLY A 54 18.96 24.71 -2.06
CA GLY A 54 19.16 25.20 -0.70
C GLY A 54 17.86 25.52 0.03
N GLY A 55 16.76 24.85 -0.36
CA GLY A 55 15.43 25.01 0.22
C GLY A 55 15.24 24.27 1.54
N ASP A 56 14.01 24.29 2.05
CA ASP A 56 13.60 23.54 3.25
C ASP A 56 12.95 22.18 2.90
N LEU A 57 12.70 21.37 3.92
CA LEU A 57 12.13 20.01 3.79
C LEU A 57 10.61 19.96 4.00
N VAL A 58 9.92 21.11 4.05
CA VAL A 58 8.48 21.16 4.42
C VAL A 58 7.62 20.38 3.44
N THR A 59 7.86 20.56 2.14
CA THR A 59 7.12 19.83 1.09
C THR A 59 7.35 18.32 1.18
N ALA A 60 8.60 17.87 1.38
CA ALA A 60 8.90 16.47 1.55
C ALA A 60 8.18 15.85 2.76
N MET A 61 8.18 16.54 3.91
CA MET A 61 7.47 16.08 5.11
C MET A 61 5.96 15.99 4.91
N GLN A 62 5.36 16.95 4.20
CA GLN A 62 3.93 16.94 3.87
C GLN A 62 3.57 15.76 2.93
N LEU A 63 4.42 15.47 1.96
CA LEU A 63 4.24 14.36 1.02
C LEU A 63 4.38 13.01 1.74
N LEU A 64 5.34 12.84 2.65
CA LEU A 64 5.46 11.63 3.48
C LEU A 64 4.23 11.44 4.38
N SER A 65 3.74 12.50 5.02
CA SER A 65 2.51 12.43 5.81
C SER A 65 1.31 12.03 4.95
N SER A 66 1.21 12.59 3.73
CA SER A 66 0.14 12.25 2.79
C SER A 66 0.27 10.81 2.26
N SER A 67 1.50 10.28 2.18
CA SER A 67 1.78 8.88 1.87
C SER A 67 1.27 7.95 2.98
N GLU A 68 1.57 8.26 4.24
CA GLU A 68 1.06 7.53 5.42
C GLU A 68 -0.47 7.46 5.44
N ASP A 69 -1.15 8.58 5.22
CA ASP A 69 -2.61 8.67 5.23
C ASP A 69 -3.25 7.83 4.11
N ALA A 70 -2.66 7.89 2.90
CA ALA A 70 -3.13 7.11 1.76
C ALA A 70 -2.91 5.60 1.96
N LEU A 71 -1.74 5.18 2.46
CA LEU A 71 -1.45 3.78 2.77
C LEU A 71 -2.34 3.25 3.91
N THR A 72 -2.63 4.08 4.92
CA THR A 72 -3.56 3.75 6.01
C THR A 72 -4.96 3.53 5.47
N SER A 73 -5.40 4.39 4.56
CA SER A 73 -6.68 4.26 3.85
C SER A 73 -6.71 2.98 2.99
N ALA A 74 -5.64 2.69 2.25
CA ALA A 74 -5.52 1.46 1.48
C ALA A 74 -5.69 0.22 2.36
N ARG A 75 -5.02 0.17 3.53
CA ARG A 75 -5.16 -0.93 4.49
C ARG A 75 -6.60 -1.09 4.97
N ALA A 76 -7.27 0.00 5.32
CA ALA A 76 -8.65 -0.04 5.80
C ALA A 76 -9.60 -0.58 4.72
N THR A 77 -9.50 -0.06 3.49
CA THR A 77 -10.32 -0.50 2.36
C THR A 77 -10.05 -1.95 1.97
N LEU A 78 -8.80 -2.40 2.07
CA LEU A 78 -8.44 -3.80 1.80
C LEU A 78 -9.16 -4.78 2.73
N GLY A 79 -9.44 -4.39 3.98
CA GLY A 79 -10.26 -5.19 4.90
C GLY A 79 -11.68 -5.43 4.36
N THR A 80 -12.30 -4.40 3.78
CA THR A 80 -13.61 -4.52 3.11
C THR A 80 -13.52 -5.40 1.86
N VAL A 81 -12.49 -5.20 1.03
CA VAL A 81 -12.25 -6.03 -0.17
C VAL A 81 -12.10 -7.52 0.21
N ALA A 82 -11.34 -7.82 1.26
CA ALA A 82 -11.15 -9.19 1.74
C ALA A 82 -12.46 -9.82 2.23
N ALA A 83 -13.27 -9.06 2.97
CA ALA A 83 -14.59 -9.52 3.43
C ALA A 83 -15.53 -9.83 2.26
N LEU A 84 -15.57 -8.96 1.25
CA LEU A 84 -16.35 -9.19 0.04
C LEU A 84 -15.82 -10.41 -0.72
N TRP A 85 -14.52 -10.50 -0.99
CA TRP A 85 -13.90 -11.64 -1.69
C TRP A 85 -14.18 -12.99 -1.03
N SER A 86 -14.23 -13.04 0.31
CA SER A 86 -14.54 -14.26 1.06
C SER A 86 -15.92 -14.88 0.75
N SER A 87 -16.80 -14.11 0.10
CA SER A 87 -18.11 -14.56 -0.38
C SER A 87 -18.04 -15.27 -1.74
N VAL A 88 -16.97 -15.04 -2.53
CA VAL A 88 -16.74 -15.64 -3.86
C VAL A 88 -15.69 -16.76 -3.81
N ARG A 89 -14.80 -16.74 -2.81
CA ARG A 89 -13.85 -17.79 -2.33
C ARG A 89 -12.80 -18.36 -3.29
N THR A 90 -12.97 -18.29 -4.61
CA THR A 90 -12.05 -18.90 -5.57
C THR A 90 -11.48 -17.89 -6.55
N PRO A 91 -10.13 -17.81 -6.71
CA PRO A 91 -9.11 -18.49 -5.91
C PRO A 91 -8.98 -17.92 -4.48
N GLU A 92 -8.35 -18.70 -3.60
CA GLU A 92 -7.97 -18.22 -2.27
C GLU A 92 -6.85 -17.17 -2.40
N VAL A 93 -7.02 -16.03 -1.73
CA VAL A 93 -6.10 -14.90 -1.78
C VAL A 93 -5.76 -14.51 -0.34
N ASP A 94 -4.47 -14.46 0.00
CA ASP A 94 -4.01 -14.05 1.33
C ASP A 94 -3.99 -12.53 1.48
N PHE A 95 -5.18 -11.93 1.65
CA PHE A 95 -5.30 -10.51 1.98
C PHE A 95 -4.68 -10.16 3.35
N GLY A 96 -4.49 -11.15 4.24
CA GLY A 96 -3.85 -10.95 5.53
C GLY A 96 -2.37 -10.64 5.40
N GLU A 97 -1.68 -11.28 4.45
CA GLU A 97 -0.32 -10.93 4.07
C GLU A 97 -0.23 -9.47 3.59
N GLN A 98 -1.09 -9.07 2.64
CA GLN A 98 -1.06 -7.71 2.11
C GLN A 98 -1.36 -6.66 3.18
N GLN A 99 -2.29 -6.92 4.11
CA GLN A 99 -2.54 -6.01 5.24
C GLN A 99 -1.30 -5.83 6.13
N LYS A 100 -0.50 -6.87 6.35
CA LYS A 100 0.77 -6.79 7.08
C LYS A 100 1.79 -5.97 6.30
N LEU A 101 1.96 -6.25 5.01
CA LEU A 101 2.87 -5.51 4.14
C LEU A 101 2.55 -4.01 4.11
N ILE A 102 1.26 -3.64 4.00
CA ILE A 102 0.85 -2.23 4.02
C ILE A 102 1.07 -1.62 5.41
N SER A 103 0.80 -2.35 6.49
CA SER A 103 1.07 -1.86 7.85
C SER A 103 2.56 -1.58 8.07
N ASP A 104 3.43 -2.46 7.57
CA ASP A 104 4.87 -2.27 7.61
C ASP A 104 5.28 -1.04 6.80
N ALA A 105 4.74 -0.87 5.59
CA ALA A 105 5.00 0.31 4.76
C ALA A 105 4.60 1.61 5.47
N VAL A 106 3.38 1.69 6.03
CA VAL A 106 2.93 2.85 6.83
C VAL A 106 3.93 3.17 7.95
N ASN A 107 4.31 2.16 8.72
CA ASN A 107 5.23 2.33 9.85
C ASN A 107 6.61 2.82 9.38
N LYS A 108 7.14 2.27 8.29
CA LYS A 108 8.46 2.66 7.77
C LYS A 108 8.46 4.07 7.17
N VAL A 109 7.41 4.46 6.46
CA VAL A 109 7.24 5.84 5.96
C VAL A 109 7.15 6.82 7.14
N ALA A 110 6.37 6.50 8.17
CA ALA A 110 6.24 7.33 9.37
C ALA A 110 7.58 7.52 10.09
N VAL A 111 8.36 6.45 10.26
CA VAL A 111 9.72 6.54 10.85
C VAL A 111 10.62 7.43 9.97
N ALA A 112 10.63 7.21 8.66
CA ALA A 112 11.43 8.03 7.74
C ALA A 112 11.05 9.53 7.82
N ARG A 113 9.75 9.84 7.91
CA ARG A 113 9.28 11.23 8.08
C ARG A 113 9.73 11.83 9.41
N LEU A 114 9.58 11.10 10.51
CA LEU A 114 9.94 11.60 11.84
C LEU A 114 11.43 11.88 11.95
N GLU A 115 12.27 10.99 11.43
CA GLU A 115 13.72 11.19 11.36
C GLU A 115 14.08 12.41 10.52
N LEU A 116 13.45 12.57 9.34
CA LEU A 116 13.65 13.74 8.48
C LEU A 116 13.23 15.04 9.21
N GLN A 117 12.15 15.01 9.98
CA GLN A 117 11.66 16.14 10.75
C GLN A 117 12.61 16.54 11.89
N THR A 118 13.32 15.58 12.47
CA THR A 118 14.31 15.81 13.53
C THR A 118 15.72 16.08 13.02
N LEU A 119 15.94 16.07 11.70
CA LEU A 119 17.25 16.28 11.11
C LEU A 119 17.81 17.64 11.51
N ALA A 120 18.92 17.62 12.25
CA ALA A 120 19.68 18.82 12.58
C ALA A 120 20.55 19.20 11.38
N VAL A 121 20.19 20.27 10.68
CA VAL A 121 20.98 20.76 9.55
C VAL A 121 22.20 21.50 10.07
N SER A 122 23.39 20.97 9.79
CA SER A 122 24.67 21.61 10.09
C SER A 122 25.49 21.75 8.81
N GLY A 123 25.87 22.99 8.47
CA GLY A 123 26.47 23.28 7.18
C GLY A 123 25.45 23.21 6.04
N SER A 124 25.61 22.26 5.12
CA SER A 124 24.67 22.06 4.01
C SER A 124 23.67 20.94 4.30
N LEU A 125 22.46 21.06 3.71
CA LEU A 125 21.43 20.03 3.81
C LEU A 125 21.93 18.68 3.27
N GLN A 126 22.61 18.69 2.13
CA GLN A 126 23.18 17.48 1.53
C GLN A 126 24.13 16.75 2.48
N GLN A 127 25.06 17.48 3.11
CA GLN A 127 25.97 16.88 4.07
C GLN A 127 25.24 16.33 5.29
N SER A 128 24.21 17.04 5.77
CA SER A 128 23.42 16.59 6.92
C SER A 128 22.67 15.29 6.62
N LEU A 129 22.07 15.19 5.43
CA LEU A 129 21.40 13.96 4.96
C LEU A 129 22.38 12.79 4.80
N TRP A 130 23.56 13.04 4.22
CA TRP A 130 24.57 11.98 4.00
C TRP A 130 25.29 11.53 5.27
N GLN A 131 25.40 12.40 6.27
CA GLN A 131 26.02 12.07 7.56
C GLN A 131 25.05 11.34 8.49
N ASP A 132 23.78 11.20 8.11
CA ASP A 132 22.77 10.45 8.86
C ASP A 132 22.52 9.07 8.23
N PRO A 133 23.25 8.02 8.68
CA PRO A 133 23.05 6.66 8.20
C PRO A 133 21.69 6.08 8.61
N ALA A 134 21.10 6.56 9.71
CA ALA A 134 19.80 6.08 10.17
C ALA A 134 18.69 6.57 9.24
N LEU A 135 18.74 7.84 8.84
CA LEU A 135 17.83 8.41 7.86
C LEU A 135 17.85 7.62 6.55
N THR A 136 19.05 7.41 5.99
CA THR A 136 19.21 6.66 4.74
C THR A 136 18.64 5.24 4.88
N SER A 137 18.98 4.54 5.97
CA SER A 137 18.48 3.19 6.24
C SER A 137 16.95 3.14 6.34
N ASN A 138 16.33 4.13 6.98
CA ASN A 138 14.88 4.19 7.14
C ASN A 138 14.15 4.48 5.83
N PHE A 139 14.70 5.35 4.98
CA PHE A 139 14.15 5.58 3.63
C PHE A 139 14.27 4.33 2.75
N VAL A 140 15.40 3.61 2.81
CA VAL A 140 15.56 2.32 2.11
C VAL A 140 14.54 1.30 2.62
N ALA A 141 14.37 1.18 3.94
CA ALA A 141 13.39 0.26 4.50
C ALA A 141 11.95 0.61 4.08
N ALA A 142 11.60 1.90 4.00
CA ALA A 142 10.30 2.34 3.51
C ALA A 142 10.10 1.98 2.03
N LEU A 143 11.11 2.20 1.19
CA LEU A 143 11.09 1.83 -0.22
C LEU A 143 10.93 0.32 -0.42
N GLU A 144 11.68 -0.50 0.33
CA GLU A 144 11.57 -1.95 0.28
C GLU A 144 10.16 -2.42 0.68
N SER A 145 9.58 -1.86 1.74
CA SER A 145 8.21 -2.18 2.15
C SER A 145 7.18 -1.80 1.07
N LEU A 146 7.31 -0.63 0.44
CA LEU A 146 6.45 -0.22 -0.68
C LEU A 146 6.62 -1.10 -1.92
N SER A 147 7.84 -1.55 -2.19
CA SER A 147 8.09 -2.49 -3.29
C SER A 147 7.39 -3.83 -3.05
N ARG A 148 7.36 -4.33 -1.80
CA ARG A 148 6.66 -5.58 -1.46
C ARG A 148 5.15 -5.45 -1.59
N THR A 149 4.55 -4.35 -1.13
CA THR A 149 3.10 -4.13 -1.25
C THR A 149 2.66 -4.03 -2.71
N THR A 150 3.45 -3.36 -3.55
CA THR A 150 3.16 -3.22 -4.99
C THR A 150 3.43 -4.51 -5.76
N SER A 151 4.42 -5.30 -5.37
CA SER A 151 4.67 -6.64 -5.93
C SER A 151 3.49 -7.57 -5.67
N TRP A 152 3.03 -7.66 -4.41
CA TRP A 152 1.86 -8.45 -4.06
C TRP A 152 0.63 -7.99 -4.85
N GLN A 153 0.43 -6.67 -5.00
CA GLN A 153 -0.69 -6.15 -5.79
C GLN A 153 -0.61 -6.57 -7.26
N SER A 154 0.59 -6.65 -7.83
CA SER A 154 0.80 -7.16 -9.18
C SER A 154 0.42 -8.64 -9.29
N GLU A 155 0.82 -9.45 -8.32
CA GLU A 155 0.47 -10.88 -8.25
C GLU A 155 -1.04 -11.08 -8.10
N PHE A 156 -1.68 -10.32 -7.21
CA PHE A 156 -3.14 -10.35 -7.07
C PHE A 156 -3.85 -9.95 -8.36
N ALA A 157 -3.38 -8.94 -9.08
CA ALA A 157 -3.97 -8.55 -10.36
C ALA A 157 -3.93 -9.68 -11.42
N GLN A 158 -2.94 -10.58 -11.34
CA GLN A 158 -2.84 -11.73 -12.26
C GLN A 158 -3.94 -12.76 -12.04
N VAL A 159 -4.62 -12.78 -10.88
CA VAL A 159 -5.82 -13.60 -10.66
C VAL A 159 -6.90 -13.30 -11.71
N PHE A 160 -6.99 -12.05 -12.15
CA PHE A 160 -7.97 -11.62 -13.16
C PHE A 160 -7.44 -11.71 -14.59
N ALA A 161 -6.22 -12.20 -14.80
CA ALA A 161 -5.66 -12.34 -16.14
C ALA A 161 -6.47 -13.39 -16.94
N PRO A 162 -6.79 -13.14 -18.22
CA PRO A 162 -7.65 -14.02 -19.01
C PRO A 162 -7.22 -15.49 -19.00
N ALA A 163 -5.90 -15.77 -19.00
CA ALA A 163 -5.36 -17.13 -18.96
C ALA A 163 -5.70 -17.90 -17.66
N ASN A 164 -5.87 -17.19 -16.55
CA ASN A 164 -6.19 -17.76 -15.23
C ASN A 164 -7.70 -17.85 -14.99
N LEU A 165 -8.51 -17.14 -15.81
CA LEU A 165 -9.97 -17.21 -15.77
C LEU A 165 -10.56 -18.41 -16.53
N VAL A 166 -9.78 -19.10 -17.38
CA VAL A 166 -10.24 -20.28 -18.16
C VAL A 166 -10.12 -21.59 -17.36
N VAL A 167 -9.47 -21.58 -16.19
CA VAL A 167 -9.18 -22.77 -15.38
C VAL A 167 -10.07 -22.87 -14.12
N ALA A 168 -10.87 -21.84 -13.83
CA ALA A 168 -11.77 -21.76 -12.68
C ALA A 168 -13.19 -22.26 -12.98
#